data_AF-A0A944S4T1-F1
#
_entry.id   AF-A0A944S4T1-F1
#
_cell.length_a   1.000
_cell.length_b   1.000
_cell.length_c   1.000
_cell.angle_alpha   90.00
_cell.angle_beta   90.00
_cell.angle_gamma   90.00
#
_symmetry.space_group_name_H-M   'P 1'
#
loop_
_entity.id
_entity.type
_entity.pdbx_description
1 polymer ?
#
loop_
_entity_poly.entity_id
_entity_poly.type
_entity_poly.pdbx_seq_one_letter_code
_entity_poly.pdbx_strand_id
1 'polypeptide(L)' 'MAQTSGDGRRICRTCGASYEYPGHNSLATRTVCERCIEIPEQTRRVLGVLRRRVEQLTKQVERLQRGADE' A
#
# COMPACT_ATOMS: atom_id res chain seq x y z
N MET A 1 20.41 14.16 11.60
CA MET A 1 20.94 13.03 10.81
C MET A 1 19.84 11.98 10.71
N ALA A 2 19.19 11.83 9.55
CA ALA A 2 18.05 10.92 9.38
C ALA A 2 18.56 9.56 8.88
N GLN A 3 18.41 8.53 9.72
CA GLN A 3 18.86 7.18 9.45
C GLN A 3 17.96 6.55 8.37
N THR A 4 18.50 6.34 7.16
CA THR A 4 17.88 5.59 6.09
C THR A 4 18.19 4.11 6.29
N SER A 5 17.25 3.36 6.83
CA SER A 5 17.33 1.89 6.84
C SER A 5 17.29 1.37 5.39
N GLY A 6 18.46 1.00 4.88
CA GLY A 6 18.69 -0.21 4.07
C GLY A 6 18.30 -0.22 2.60
N ASP A 7 17.00 -0.20 2.26
CA ASP A 7 16.56 -0.77 0.98
C ASP A 7 15.82 0.19 0.03
N GLY A 8 15.60 1.45 0.40
CA GLY A 8 14.89 2.41 -0.45
C GLY A 8 13.43 2.06 -0.79
N ARG A 9 12.92 0.90 -0.35
CA ARG A 9 11.57 0.42 -0.62
C ARG A 9 10.53 1.05 0.30
N ARG A 10 9.39 1.43 -0.27
CA ARG A 10 8.24 2.07 0.37
C ARG A 10 6.96 1.32 0.01
N ILE A 11 5.95 1.42 0.88
CA ILE A 11 4.63 0.83 0.63
C ILE A 11 3.65 1.92 0.22
N CYS A 12 2.97 1.71 -0.90
CA CYS A 12 2.00 2.67 -1.43
C CYS A 12 0.77 2.75 -0.53
N ARG A 13 0.38 3.96 -0.11
CA ARG A 13 -0.84 4.17 0.69
C ARG A 13 -2.14 3.94 -0.09
N THR A 14 -2.09 3.96 -1.41
CA THR A 14 -3.25 3.72 -2.28
C THR A 14 -3.41 2.23 -2.56
N CYS A 15 -2.45 1.59 -3.23
CA CYS A 15 -2.59 0.20 -3.67
C CYS A 15 -1.92 -0.84 -2.76
N GLY A 16 -1.06 -0.43 -1.84
CA GLY A 16 -0.36 -1.35 -0.93
C GLY A 16 0.88 -2.02 -1.53
N ALA A 17 1.20 -1.75 -2.81
CA ALA A 17 2.39 -2.28 -3.45
C ALA A 17 3.67 -1.72 -2.81
N SER A 18 4.70 -2.56 -2.71
CA SER A 18 6.07 -2.13 -2.44
C SER A 18 6.67 -1.51 -3.70
N TYR A 19 7.36 -0.37 -3.57
CA TYR A 19 7.98 0.36 -4.67
C TYR A 19 9.25 1.06 -4.18
N GLU A 20 10.17 1.38 -5.09
CA GLU A 20 11.42 2.06 -4.76
C GLU A 20 11.23 3.58 -4.71
N TYR A 21 11.79 4.23 -3.69
CA TYR A 21 11.79 5.68 -3.57
C TYR A 21 13.01 6.19 -2.76
N PRO A 22 13.72 7.22 -3.26
CA PRO A 22 13.51 7.89 -4.55
C PRO A 22 14.01 7.03 -5.72
N GLY A 23 13.22 6.92 -6.79
CA GLY A 23 13.64 6.30 -8.05
C GLY A 23 14.13 7.35 -9.04
N HIS A 24 15.11 7.00 -9.88
CA HIS A 24 15.57 7.89 -10.95
C HIS A 24 14.45 8.08 -11.99
N ASN A 25 14.11 9.34 -12.32
CA ASN A 25 12.98 9.71 -13.20
C ASN A 25 11.61 9.16 -12.74
N SER A 26 11.49 8.79 -11.47
CA SER A 26 10.26 8.26 -10.90
C SER A 26 9.30 9.38 -10.49
N LEU A 27 8.04 9.28 -10.91
CA LEU A 27 6.96 10.13 -10.38
C LEU A 27 6.46 9.66 -9.00
N ALA A 28 7.03 8.58 -8.46
CA ALA A 28 6.69 8.11 -7.13
C ALA A 28 7.03 9.17 -6.10
N THR A 29 6.15 9.30 -5.11
CA THR A 29 6.37 10.15 -3.94
C THR A 29 6.72 9.27 -2.74
N ARG A 30 7.05 9.88 -1.61
CA ARG A 30 7.29 9.15 -0.35
C ARG A 30 6.12 8.26 0.10
N THR A 31 4.89 8.49 -0.38
CA THR A 31 3.70 7.73 0.09
C THR A 31 2.88 7.07 -1.03
N VAL A 32 3.14 7.40 -2.29
CA VAL A 32 2.35 6.92 -3.44
C VAL A 32 3.31 6.49 -4.55
N CYS A 33 3.10 5.30 -5.12
CA CYS A 33 3.90 4.78 -6.23
C CYS A 33 3.56 5.50 -7.55
N GLU A 34 4.38 5.27 -8.58
CA GLU A 34 4.24 5.87 -9.91
C GLU A 34 2.87 5.62 -10.52
N ARG A 35 2.33 4.40 -10.40
CA ARG A 35 1.03 4.05 -10.98
C ARG A 35 -0.13 4.80 -10.34
N CYS A 36 -0.04 5.04 -9.03
CA CYS A 36 -1.14 5.67 -8.31
C CYS A 36 -1.06 7.20 -8.36
N ILE A 37 0.11 7.79 -8.68
CA ILE A 37 0.25 9.26 -8.67
C ILE A 37 -0.61 9.94 -9.73
N GLU A 38 -0.88 9.26 -10.85
CA GLU A 38 -1.73 9.73 -11.95
C GLU A 38 -3.22 9.78 -11.55
N ILE A 39 -3.60 9.10 -10.46
CA ILE A 39 -4.98 9.08 -9.97
C ILE A 39 -5.22 10.36 -9.14
N PRO A 40 -6.36 11.06 -9.35
CA PRO A 40 -6.75 12.21 -8.53
C PRO A 40 -6.66 11.90 -7.03
N GLU A 41 -6.19 12.86 -6.24
CA GLU A 41 -5.91 12.64 -4.81
C GLU A 41 -7.13 12.14 -4.05
N GLN A 42 -8.31 12.72 -4.31
CA GLN A 42 -9.55 12.32 -3.66
C GLN A 42 -9.88 10.85 -3.96
N THR A 43 -9.73 10.42 -5.22
CA THR A 43 -9.93 9.03 -5.63
C THR A 43 -8.89 8.10 -4.98
N ARG A 44 -7.61 8.49 -4.91
CA ARG A 44 -6.57 7.73 -4.20
C ARG A 44 -6.90 7.51 -2.72
N ARG A 45 -7.45 8.54 -2.05
CA ARG A 45 -7.84 8.45 -0.63
C ARG A 45 -8.94 7.40 -0.46
N VAL A 46 -9.97 7.42 -1.30
CA VAL A 46 -11.05 6.42 -1.28
C VAL A 46 -10.51 5.02 -1.54
N LEU A 47 -9.67 4.83 -2.58
CA LEU A 47 -9.03 3.55 -2.88
C LEU A 47 -8.21 3.03 -1.70
N GLY A 48 -7.44 3.88 -1.03
CA GLY A 48 -6.66 3.49 0.15
C GLY A 48 -7.51 3.10 1.37
N VAL A 49 -8.74 3.61 1.49
CA VAL A 49 -9.73 3.17 2.50
C VAL A 49 -10.30 1.81 2.11
N LEU A 50 -10.74 1.66 0.86
CA LEU A 50 -11.32 0.41 0.36
C LEU A 50 -10.32 -0.74 0.46
N ARG A 51 -9.07 -0.54 0.05
CA ARG A 51 -8.00 -1.54 0.17
C ARG A 51 -7.85 -2.04 1.60
N ARG A 52 -7.76 -1.12 2.57
CA ARG A 52 -7.62 -1.48 4.00
C ARG A 52 -8.83 -2.28 4.50
N ARG A 53 -10.04 -1.92 4.07
CA ARG A 53 -11.25 -2.69 4.41
C ARG A 53 -11.20 -4.09 3.80
N VAL A 54 -10.81 -4.23 2.54
CA VAL A 54 -10.64 -5.54 1.89
C VAL A 54 -9.59 -6.37 2.62
N GLU A 55 -8.40 -5.82 2.93
CA GLU A 55 -7.35 -6.51 3.69
C GLU A 55 -7.85 -6.99 5.07
N GLN A 56 -8.64 -6.18 5.78
CA GLN A 56 -9.23 -6.56 7.06
C GLN A 56 -10.25 -7.70 6.90
N LEU A 57 -11.14 -7.60 5.91
CA LEU A 57 -12.14 -8.63 5.62
C LEU A 57 -11.48 -9.94 5.21
N THR A 58 -10.48 -9.91 4.33
CA THR A 58 -9.70 -11.09 3.94
C THR A 58 -9.12 -11.80 5.15
N LYS A 59 -8.46 -11.05 6.07
CA LYS A 59 -7.91 -11.64 7.31
C LYS A 59 -8.98 -12.23 8.23
N GLN A 60 -10.16 -11.63 8.29
CA GLN A 60 -11.27 -12.16 9.07
C GLN A 60 -11.81 -13.46 8.47
N VAL A 61 -12.00 -13.50 7.15
CA VAL A 61 -12.43 -14.71 6.43
C VAL A 61 -11.43 -15.84 6.62
N GLU A 62 -10.13 -15.59 6.44
CA GLU A 62 -9.09 -16.58 6.67
C GLU A 62 -9.08 -17.12 8.11
N ARG A 63 -9.38 -16.27 9.10
CA ARG A 63 -9.49 -16.72 10.51
C ARG A 63 -10.71 -17.60 10.72
N LEU A 64 -11.85 -17.23 10.16
CA LEU A 64 -13.09 -18.00 10.26
C LEU A 64 -12.96 -19.35 9.56
N GLN A 65 -12.28 -19.41 8.41
CA GLN A 65 -12.00 -20.67 7.71
C GLN A 65 -11.13 -21.59 8.58
N ARG A 66 -10.00 -21.10 9.10
CA ARG A 66 -9.14 -21.90 9.99
C ARG A 66 -9.87 -22.42 11.23
N GLY A 67 -10.75 -21.62 11.82
CA GLY A 67 -11.54 -22.04 12.99
C GLY A 67 -12.79 -22.86 12.66
N ALA A 68 -13.13 -23.07 11.39
CA ALA A 68 -14.20 -23.96 10.95
C ALA A 68 -13.68 -25.35 10.54
N ASP A 69 -12.36 -25.46 10.31
CA ASP A 69 -11.64 -26.69 9.99
C ASP A 69 -11.09 -27.42 11.24
N GLU A 70 -11.32 -26.87 12.45
CA GLU A 70 -11.07 -27.48 13.78
C GLU A 70 -12.38 -27.91 14.44
#